data_AF-A0A8B7DWM8-F1
#
_entry.id   AF-A0A8B7DWM8-F1
#
_cell.length_a   1.000
_cell.length_b   1.000
_cell.length_c   1.000
_cell.angle_alpha   90.00
_cell.angle_beta   90.00
_cell.angle_gamma   90.00
#
_symmetry.space_group_name_H-M   'P 1'
#
loop_
_entity.id
_entity.type
_entity.pdbx_description
1 polymer ?
#
loop_
_entity_poly.entity_id
_entity_poly.type
_entity_poly.pdbx_seq_one_letter_code
_entity_poly.pdbx_strand_id
1 'polypeptide(L)'
;MYNTVNQGDRQVLCYGTQINPFDHKSNCPSGVFEKEVIPVSVPNKKGSPKIVSIDEEFTKVNFEKVPSLRPVFKKDGTITAANASTLNDGAAAMVLMSEPALKRHNSLPLAVIVGFADAACAPVDFSIAPALAIPKVFYF
;
A
#
# COMPACT_ATOMS: atom_id res chain seq x y z
N MET A 1 -3.67 9.63 22.69
CA MET A 1 -2.82 8.44 22.49
C MET A 1 -1.92 8.49 21.24
N TYR A 2 -2.19 9.28 20.18
CA TYR A 2 -1.42 9.21 18.92
C TYR A 2 0.01 9.80 18.93
N ASN A 3 0.37 10.57 19.97
CA ASN A 3 1.66 11.26 20.07
C ASN A 3 2.74 10.47 20.84
N THR A 4 2.47 9.23 21.26
CA THR A 4 3.46 8.45 22.04
C THR A 4 4.54 7.80 21.17
N VAL A 5 4.29 7.62 19.86
CA VAL A 5 5.28 7.05 18.94
C VAL A 5 6.18 8.16 18.43
N ASN A 6 7.48 8.01 18.69
CA ASN A 6 8.50 8.96 18.30
C ASN A 6 8.62 9.07 16.78
N GLN A 7 8.99 10.26 16.30
CA GLN A 7 9.19 10.51 14.87
C GLN A 7 10.23 9.56 14.26
N GLY A 8 11.31 9.27 14.99
CA GLY A 8 12.34 8.32 14.56
C GLY A 8 11.77 6.93 14.26
N ASP A 9 10.98 6.37 15.18
CA ASP A 9 10.40 5.02 15.02
C ASP A 9 9.45 4.96 13.81
N ARG A 10 8.65 6.00 13.60
CA ARG A 10 7.76 6.11 12.42
C ARG A 10 8.56 6.18 11.13
N GLN A 11 9.65 6.95 11.12
CA GLN A 11 10.52 7.05 9.96
C GLN A 11 11.22 5.71 9.69
N VAL A 12 11.70 4.99 10.70
CA VAL A 12 12.29 3.65 10.56
C VAL A 12 11.30 2.66 9.94
N LEU A 13 10.05 2.67 10.37
CA LEU A 13 9.01 1.83 9.75
C LEU A 13 8.82 2.17 8.27
N CYS A 14 8.71 3.46 7.93
CA CYS A 14 8.51 3.91 6.56
C CYS A 14 9.74 3.68 5.68
N TYR A 15 10.94 3.84 6.24
CA TYR A 15 12.18 3.43 5.61
C TYR A 15 12.14 1.94 5.34
N GLY A 16 11.78 1.11 6.32
CA GLY A 16 11.54 -0.32 6.13
C GLY A 16 10.63 -0.62 4.94
N THR A 17 9.51 0.09 4.79
CA THR A 17 8.61 -0.09 3.65
C THR A 17 9.16 0.41 2.31
N GLN A 18 10.16 1.28 2.30
CA GLN A 18 10.77 1.87 1.10
C GLN A 18 12.14 1.23 0.74
N ILE A 19 12.82 0.60 1.71
CA ILE A 19 14.09 -0.10 1.56
C ILE A 19 13.93 -1.63 1.54
N ASN A 20 12.98 -2.20 2.28
CA ASN A 20 12.74 -3.66 2.28
C ASN A 20 12.02 -4.19 1.03
N PRO A 21 11.38 -3.42 0.13
CA PRO A 21 10.94 -3.95 -1.14
C PRO A 21 12.06 -3.99 -2.20
N PHE A 22 13.25 -4.50 -1.83
CA PHE A 22 14.34 -4.93 -2.71
C PHE A 22 15.41 -3.89 -3.13
N ASP A 23 16.62 -4.45 -3.25
CA ASP A 23 17.89 -3.91 -3.73
C ASP A 23 17.76 -2.87 -4.86
N HIS A 24 18.63 -1.86 -4.80
CA HIS A 24 18.52 -0.63 -5.55
C HIS A 24 18.63 -0.83 -7.07
N LYS A 25 17.69 -0.22 -7.81
CA LYS A 25 17.62 -0.03 -9.27
C LYS A 25 16.84 -1.14 -10.00
N SER A 26 15.90 -0.69 -10.82
CA SER A 26 14.85 -1.45 -11.50
C SER A 26 13.71 -1.86 -10.57
N ASN A 27 12.49 -1.74 -11.08
CA ASN A 27 11.25 -2.29 -10.52
C ASN A 27 11.56 -3.55 -9.71
N CYS A 28 11.63 -3.47 -8.38
CA CYS A 28 11.85 -4.57 -7.43
C CYS A 28 12.59 -5.78 -8.07
N PRO A 29 13.93 -5.94 -7.96
CA PRO A 29 14.76 -6.86 -8.77
C PRO A 29 14.34 -8.35 -8.88
N SER A 30 13.23 -8.77 -8.26
CA SER A 30 12.61 -10.08 -8.34
C SER A 30 11.40 -10.20 -9.29
N GLY A 31 10.95 -9.13 -9.96
CA GLY A 31 9.83 -9.20 -10.94
C GLY A 31 8.48 -9.61 -10.34
N VAL A 32 8.33 -9.53 -9.01
CA VAL A 32 7.17 -10.03 -8.27
C VAL A 32 5.86 -9.36 -8.70
N PHE A 33 5.92 -8.07 -9.05
CA PHE A 33 4.76 -7.29 -9.45
C PHE A 33 4.39 -7.40 -10.94
N GLU A 34 5.22 -8.03 -11.77
CA GLU A 34 4.96 -8.13 -13.21
C GLU A 34 3.68 -8.92 -13.54
N LYS A 35 3.27 -9.82 -12.64
CA LYS A 35 2.06 -10.64 -12.81
C LYS A 35 0.76 -9.93 -12.41
N GLU A 36 0.84 -8.87 -11.59
CA GLU A 36 -0.34 -8.15 -11.10
C GLU A 36 -0.52 -6.76 -11.74
N VAL A 37 0.55 -6.14 -12.23
CA VAL A 37 0.49 -4.81 -12.86
C VAL A 37 0.10 -4.94 -14.34
N ILE A 38 -1.02 -4.33 -14.70
CA ILE A 38 -1.44 -4.20 -16.10
C ILE A 38 -0.98 -2.83 -16.64
N PRO A 39 -0.15 -2.76 -17.70
CA PRO A 39 0.30 -1.50 -18.26
C PRO A 39 -0.85 -0.60 -18.72
N VAL A 40 -0.83 0.66 -18.28
CA VAL A 40 -1.82 1.67 -18.65
C VAL A 40 -1.21 2.63 -19.66
N SER A 41 -1.87 2.81 -20.80
CA SER A 41 -1.48 3.79 -21.82
C SER A 41 -2.17 5.13 -21.54
N VAL A 42 -1.38 6.16 -21.23
CA VAL A 42 -1.86 7.51 -20.97
C VAL A 42 -1.66 8.35 -22.24
N PRO A 43 -2.74 8.84 -22.88
CA PRO A 43 -2.65 9.63 -24.10
C PRO A 43 -2.02 11.00 -23.82
N ASN A 44 -0.98 11.34 -24.58
CA ASN A 44 -0.39 12.67 -24.57
C ASN A 44 -1.03 13.56 -25.64
N LYS A 45 -1.21 14.85 -25.34
CA LYS A 45 -1.78 15.81 -26.32
C LYS A 45 -0.90 16.01 -27.55
N LYS A 46 0.41 15.77 -27.45
CA LYS A 46 1.37 15.82 -28.55
C LYS A 46 2.42 14.72 -28.33
N GLY A 47 2.59 13.81 -29.28
CA GLY A 47 3.57 12.73 -29.22
C GLY A 47 2.97 11.35 -28.91
N SER A 48 3.83 10.36 -28.74
CA SER A 48 3.44 8.99 -28.40
C SER A 48 2.82 8.91 -26.99
N PRO A 49 1.89 7.97 -26.76
CA PRO A 49 1.30 7.75 -25.45
C PRO A 49 2.35 7.28 -24.44
N LYS A 50 2.27 7.77 -23.20
CA LYS A 50 3.11 7.32 -22.09
C LYS A 50 2.55 6.00 -21.57
N ILE A 51 3.34 4.93 -21.64
CA ILE A 51 2.98 3.65 -21.02
C ILE A 51 3.47 3.68 -19.58
N VAL A 52 2.55 3.51 -18.64
CA VAL A 52 2.80 3.39 -17.21
C VAL A 52 2.66 1.93 -16.83
N SER A 53 3.75 1.28 -16.45
CA SER A 53 3.79 -0.15 -16.09
C SER A 53 4.55 -0.42 -14.79
N ILE A 54 5.00 0.64 -14.11
CA ILE A 54 5.83 0.59 -12.90
C ILE A 54 5.28 1.63 -11.92
N ASP A 55 5.24 1.28 -10.64
CA ASP A 55 4.89 2.23 -9.57
C ASP A 55 5.86 3.42 -9.56
N GLU A 56 5.34 4.64 -9.52
CA GLU A 56 6.16 5.84 -9.65
C GLU A 56 6.81 6.29 -8.32
N GLU A 57 6.27 5.92 -7.16
CA GLU A 57 6.59 6.58 -5.89
C GLU A 57 7.79 6.01 -5.16
N PHE A 58 8.07 4.71 -5.29
CA PHE A 58 9.11 4.05 -4.49
C PHE A 58 10.53 4.60 -4.73
N THR A 59 10.77 5.24 -5.88
CA THR A 59 12.09 5.81 -6.25
C THR A 59 12.26 7.29 -5.86
N LYS A 60 11.19 7.97 -5.46
CA LYS A 60 11.20 9.44 -5.27
C LYS A 60 11.70 9.88 -3.90
N VAL A 61 12.04 8.95 -3.01
CA VAL A 61 12.40 9.26 -1.63
C VAL A 61 13.86 9.69 -1.52
N ASN A 62 14.10 10.82 -0.87
CA ASN A 62 15.44 11.26 -0.48
C ASN A 62 15.68 10.96 1.00
N PHE A 63 16.38 9.85 1.26
CA PHE A 63 16.68 9.36 2.60
C PHE A 63 17.47 10.36 3.47
N GLU A 64 18.37 11.15 2.87
CA GLU A 64 19.17 12.14 3.62
C GLU A 64 18.30 13.27 4.20
N LYS A 65 17.19 13.61 3.54
CA LYS A 65 16.31 14.70 3.96
C LYS A 65 15.29 14.29 5.02
N VAL A 66 14.93 13.01 5.10
CA VAL A 66 13.85 12.50 5.96
C VAL A 66 14.02 12.86 7.46
N PRO A 67 15.21 12.81 8.08
CA PRO A 67 15.37 13.20 9.49
C PRO A 67 15.11 14.70 9.74
N SER A 68 15.32 15.53 8.73
CA SER A 68 15.16 16.99 8.81
C SER A 68 13.75 17.49 8.48
N LEU A 69 12.84 16.60 8.11
CA LEU A 69 11.49 16.98 7.73
C LEU A 69 10.71 17.49 8.93
N ARG A 70 10.08 18.66 8.74
CA ARG A 70 9.20 19.26 9.73
C ARG A 70 7.85 18.53 9.78
N PRO A 71 7.22 18.45 10.96
CA PRO A 71 5.86 17.94 11.10
C PRO A 71 4.84 18.74 10.28
N VAL A 72 3.84 18.07 9.71
CA VAL A 72 2.86 18.68 8.79
C VAL A 72 1.58 19.13 9.49
N PHE A 73 1.11 18.39 10.50
CA PHE A 73 -0.20 18.64 11.13
C PHE A 73 -0.14 19.47 12.43
N LYS A 74 0.92 19.31 13.22
CA LYS A 74 1.11 20.00 14.51
C LYS A 74 2.57 20.35 14.69
N LYS A 75 2.87 21.51 15.28
CA LYS A 75 4.26 21.98 15.50
C LYS A 75 5.11 20.97 16.27
N ASP A 76 4.55 20.38 17.33
CA ASP A 76 5.20 19.36 18.15
C ASP A 76 4.70 17.93 17.79
N GLY A 77 4.29 17.75 16.54
CA GLY A 77 3.83 16.45 16.03
C GLY A 77 4.98 15.56 15.56
N THR A 78 4.68 14.28 15.32
CA THR A 78 5.68 13.31 14.81
C THR A 78 5.39 12.84 13.38
N ILE A 79 4.35 13.36 12.74
CA ILE A 79 3.91 13.00 11.39
C ILE A 79 4.50 13.96 10.37
N THR A 80 5.25 13.42 9.41
CA THR A 80 5.91 14.15 8.32
C THR A 80 5.50 13.57 6.96
N ALA A 81 5.84 14.27 5.87
CA ALA A 81 5.56 13.78 4.52
C ALA A 81 6.23 12.44 4.18
N ALA A 82 7.34 12.09 4.87
CA ALA A 82 8.04 10.83 4.63
C ALA A 82 7.43 9.63 5.36
N ASN A 83 6.66 9.86 6.42
CA ASN A 83 6.07 8.77 7.22
C ASN A 83 4.54 8.65 7.08
N ALA A 84 3.98 9.39 6.13
CA ALA A 84 2.60 9.31 5.71
C ALA A 84 2.52 8.67 4.32
N SER A 85 1.40 8.01 4.03
CA SER A 85 1.09 7.55 2.67
C SER A 85 1.03 8.74 1.71
N THR A 86 1.51 8.54 0.49
CA THR A 86 1.42 9.55 -0.57
C THR A 86 -0.01 9.62 -1.11
N LEU A 87 -0.30 10.70 -1.83
CA LEU A 87 -1.54 10.80 -2.59
C LEU A 87 -1.32 10.12 -3.93
N ASN A 88 -1.99 8.99 -4.15
CA ASN A 88 -1.78 8.15 -5.33
C ASN A 88 -3.03 8.05 -6.18
N ASP A 89 -2.83 7.96 -7.50
CA ASP A 89 -3.87 7.61 -8.46
C ASP A 89 -3.67 6.16 -8.90
N GLY A 90 -4.69 5.32 -8.71
CA GLY A 90 -4.62 3.89 -9.05
C GLY A 90 -5.98 3.20 -9.02
N ALA A 91 -6.05 2.03 -9.67
CA ALA A 91 -7.23 1.18 -9.70
C ALA A 91 -6.83 -0.30 -9.58
N ALA A 92 -7.70 -1.10 -8.99
CA ALA A 92 -7.57 -2.55 -8.90
C ALA A 92 -8.91 -3.23 -9.20
N ALA A 93 -8.86 -4.42 -9.79
CA ALA A 93 -10.04 -5.22 -10.08
C ALA A 93 -9.76 -6.70 -9.81
N MET A 94 -10.78 -7.44 -9.39
CA MET A 94 -10.71 -8.89 -9.20
C MET A 94 -12.00 -9.56 -9.69
N VAL A 95 -11.90 -10.82 -10.10
CA VAL A 95 -13.05 -11.64 -10.50
C VAL A 95 -13.34 -12.65 -9.40
N LEU A 96 -14.57 -12.64 -8.90
CA LEU A 96 -15.05 -13.61 -7.92
C LEU A 96 -15.90 -14.67 -8.61
N MET A 97 -15.72 -15.92 -8.21
CA MET A 97 -16.51 -17.05 -8.69
C MET A 97 -17.01 -17.88 -7.52
N SER A 98 -18.24 -18.36 -7.63
CA SER A 98 -18.75 -19.38 -6.72
C SER A 98 -18.17 -20.75 -7.05
N GLU A 99 -18.16 -21.67 -6.09
CA GLU A 99 -17.67 -23.04 -6.30
C GLU A 99 -18.39 -23.76 -7.46
N PRO A 100 -19.72 -23.65 -7.65
CA PRO A 100 -20.39 -24.24 -8.81
C PRO A 100 -19.93 -23.62 -10.15
N ALA A 101 -19.64 -22.32 -10.18
CA ALA A 101 -19.15 -21.65 -11.37
C ALA A 101 -17.73 -22.11 -11.74
N LEU A 102 -16.85 -22.29 -10.75
CA LEU A 102 -15.50 -22.84 -10.96
C LEU A 102 -15.57 -24.24 -11.60
N LYS A 103 -16.46 -25.11 -11.10
CA LYS A 103 -16.68 -26.46 -11.67
C LYS A 103 -17.22 -26.40 -13.10
N ARG A 104 -18.20 -25.52 -13.36
CA ARG A 104 -18.79 -25.35 -14.70
C ARG A 104 -17.77 -24.87 -15.72
N HIS A 105 -16.91 -23.93 -15.34
CA HIS A 105 -15.93 -23.33 -16.23
C HIS A 105 -14.55 -24.01 -16.19
N ASN A 106 -14.43 -25.15 -15.48
CA ASN A 106 -13.18 -25.90 -15.29
C ASN A 106 -11.99 -24.99 -14.94
N SER A 107 -12.21 -24.02 -14.06
CA SER A 107 -11.23 -22.98 -13.72
C SER A 107 -10.57 -23.27 -12.38
N LEU A 108 -9.29 -22.89 -12.25
CA LEU A 108 -8.54 -22.99 -10.99
C LEU A 108 -8.55 -21.64 -10.27
N PRO A 109 -8.96 -21.57 -8.98
CA PRO A 109 -8.93 -20.33 -8.23
C PRO A 109 -7.49 -19.93 -7.88
N LEU A 110 -7.19 -18.62 -7.91
CA LEU A 110 -5.90 -18.09 -7.43
C LEU A 110 -5.84 -18.04 -5.89
N ALA A 111 -6.98 -17.81 -5.25
CA ALA A 111 -7.13 -17.76 -3.79
C ALA A 111 -8.58 -18.07 -3.41
N VAL A 112 -8.82 -18.35 -2.12
CA VAL A 112 -10.14 -18.60 -1.55
C VAL A 112 -10.36 -17.66 -0.37
N ILE A 113 -11.53 -17.02 -0.31
CA ILE A 113 -11.94 -16.21 0.84
C ILE A 113 -12.38 -17.17 1.95
N VAL A 114 -11.58 -17.29 3.01
CA VAL A 114 -11.85 -18.18 4.15
C VAL A 114 -12.58 -17.48 5.30
N GLY A 115 -12.58 -16.15 5.31
CA GLY A 115 -13.18 -15.35 6.37
C GLY A 115 -13.16 -13.86 6.03
N PHE A 116 -14.06 -13.12 6.66
CA PHE A 116 -14.14 -11.67 6.58
C PHE A 116 -14.63 -11.15 7.92
N ALA A 117 -14.03 -10.07 8.41
CA ALA A 117 -14.47 -9.38 9.61
C ALA A 117 -14.22 -7.88 9.49
N ASP A 118 -15.06 -7.11 10.14
CA ASP A 118 -14.91 -5.67 10.28
C ASP A 118 -14.86 -5.24 11.76
N ALA A 119 -14.32 -4.04 11.99
CA ALA A 119 -14.33 -3.42 13.30
C ALA A 119 -14.45 -1.91 13.16
N ALA A 120 -15.27 -1.32 14.02
CA ALA A 120 -15.44 0.12 14.13
C ALA A 120 -15.01 0.58 15.53
N CYS A 121 -14.52 1.82 15.60
CA CYS A 121 -14.18 2.52 16.84
C CYS A 121 -14.51 4.00 16.66
N ALA A 122 -14.27 4.82 17.69
CA ALA A 122 -14.47 6.26 17.59
C ALA A 122 -13.67 6.83 16.40
N PRO A 123 -14.18 7.82 15.64
CA PRO A 123 -13.48 8.35 14.45
C PRO A 123 -12.06 8.85 14.74
N VAL A 124 -11.82 9.36 15.95
CA VAL A 124 -10.49 9.80 16.37
C VAL A 124 -9.49 8.63 16.40
N ASP A 125 -9.97 7.43 16.74
CA ASP A 125 -9.22 6.18 16.92
C ASP A 125 -9.14 5.30 15.65
N PHE A 126 -9.57 5.78 14.49
CA PHE A 126 -9.71 4.95 13.28
C PHE A 126 -8.44 4.13 12.94
N SER A 127 -7.25 4.64 13.25
CA SER A 127 -5.97 3.97 12.98
C SER A 127 -5.77 2.66 13.74
N ILE A 128 -6.50 2.41 14.84
CA ILE A 128 -6.42 1.16 15.61
C ILE A 128 -7.48 0.13 15.22
N ALA A 129 -8.42 0.47 14.33
CA ALA A 129 -9.47 -0.45 13.86
C ALA A 129 -8.92 -1.79 13.32
N PRO A 130 -7.78 -1.83 12.57
CA PRO A 130 -7.22 -3.10 12.13
C PRO A 130 -6.86 -4.07 13.26
N ALA A 131 -6.33 -3.56 14.39
CA ALA A 131 -5.99 -4.39 15.55
C ALA A 131 -7.23 -5.01 16.24
N LEU A 132 -8.41 -4.40 16.05
CA LEU A 132 -9.70 -4.91 16.54
C LEU A 132 -10.33 -5.91 15.55
N ALA A 133 -10.09 -5.76 14.25
CA ALA A 133 -10.65 -6.63 13.21
C ALA A 133 -9.91 -7.97 13.11
N ILE A 134 -8.58 -7.96 13.27
CA ILE A 134 -7.73 -9.15 13.14
C ILE A 134 -8.18 -10.29 14.06
N PRO A 135 -8.37 -10.12 15.37
CA PRO A 135 -8.81 -11.22 16.23
C PRO A 135 -10.15 -11.83 15.75
N LYS A 136 -11.10 -10.99 15.31
CA LYS A 136 -12.43 -11.44 14.88
C LYS A 136 -12.39 -12.36 13.67
N VAL A 137 -11.44 -12.19 12.76
CA VAL A 137 -11.30 -13.07 11.57
C VAL A 137 -10.67 -14.43 11.91
N PHE A 138 -10.11 -14.61 13.11
CA PHE A 138 -9.50 -15.88 13.53
C PHE A 138 -10.30 -16.62 14.60
N TYR A 139 -11.26 -15.96 15.25
CA TYR A 139 -12.17 -16.56 16.24
C TYR A 139 -13.48 -17.05 15.59
N PHE A 140 -13.38 -17.86 14.53
CA PHE A 140 -14.49 -18.64 13.99
C PHE A 140 -14.63 -19.98 14.71
#